data_AF-A0A4R1R4N0-F1
#
_entry.id   AF-A0A4R1R4N0-F1
#
_cell.length_a   1.000
_cell.length_b   1.000
_cell.length_c   1.000
_cell.angle_alpha   90.00
_cell.angle_beta   90.00
_cell.angle_gamma   90.00
#
_symmetry.space_group_name_H-M   'P 1'
#
loop_
_entity.id
_entity.type
_entity.pdbx_description
1 polymer ?
#
loop_
_entity_poly.entity_id
_entity_poly.type
_entity_poly.pdbx_seq_one_letter_code
_entity_poly.pdbx_strand_id
1 'polypeptide(L)'
;MAEICNVSRQCISKWEADIALPNVDKLLILSKFFRVSIDVLLKDDLTIDGAQEIHTCGNNALLNEKTGLYEGVLIKESIENDLVLDYLTINKVEIWKTQGNPKYWTAIYFTSTNRDFPNLISKVMISDETKGGNWFVDFKTGNIKFIVFRNKILKYTIGNSIEKQDVCEECKKMGIPYEQMQWAE
;
A
#
# COMPACT_ATOMS: atom_id res chain seq x y z
N MET A 1 5.85 -22.50 -9.01
CA MET A 1 6.91 -22.59 -7.98
C MET A 1 8.14 -23.36 -8.45
N ALA A 2 8.00 -24.60 -8.94
CA ALA A 2 9.13 -25.42 -9.44
C ALA A 2 9.98 -24.72 -10.52
N GLU A 3 9.34 -24.10 -11.52
CA GLU A 3 10.03 -23.35 -12.58
C GLU A 3 10.76 -22.11 -12.06
N ILE A 4 10.13 -21.37 -11.13
CA ILE A 4 10.72 -20.17 -10.50
C ILE A 4 11.96 -20.53 -9.68
N CYS A 5 11.92 -21.67 -8.98
CA CYS A 5 13.06 -22.17 -8.22
C CYS A 5 14.08 -22.92 -9.10
N ASN A 6 13.81 -23.11 -10.40
CA ASN A 6 14.61 -23.95 -11.30
C ASN A 6 14.92 -25.33 -10.68
N VAL A 7 13.88 -26.01 -10.20
CA VAL A 7 13.93 -27.37 -9.63
C VAL A 7 12.81 -28.24 -10.21
N SER A 8 12.91 -29.56 -10.06
CA SER A 8 11.83 -30.45 -10.49
C SER A 8 10.60 -30.31 -9.58
N ARG A 9 9.41 -30.63 -10.11
CA ARG A 9 8.17 -30.68 -9.29
C ARG A 9 8.29 -31.67 -8.14
N GLN A 10 9.02 -32.77 -8.33
CA GLN A 10 9.30 -33.74 -7.26
C GLN A 10 10.12 -33.14 -6.12
N CYS A 11 11.03 -32.20 -6.38
CA CYS A 11 11.77 -31.48 -5.34
C CYS A 11 10.83 -30.59 -4.51
N ILE A 12 9.88 -29.90 -5.15
CA ILE A 12 8.87 -29.08 -4.45
C ILE A 12 7.99 -29.97 -3.56
N SER A 13 7.49 -31.09 -4.07
CA SER A 13 6.65 -32.00 -3.27
C SER A 13 7.37 -32.57 -2.06
N LYS A 14 8.71 -32.71 -2.11
CA LYS A 14 9.51 -33.09 -0.92
C LYS A 14 9.62 -31.95 0.09
N TRP A 15 9.66 -30.70 -0.36
CA TRP A 15 9.66 -29.53 0.53
C TRP A 15 8.28 -29.35 1.20
N GLU A 16 7.20 -29.54 0.45
CA GLU A 16 5.82 -29.45 0.98
C GLU A 16 5.49 -30.57 1.97
N ALA A 17 6.13 -31.73 1.84
CA ALA A 17 5.93 -32.89 2.71
C ALA A 17 6.93 -32.96 3.88
N ASP A 18 7.74 -31.91 4.09
CA ASP A 18 8.80 -31.85 5.09
C ASP A 18 9.88 -32.97 4.96
N ILE A 19 9.96 -33.58 3.79
CA ILE A 19 10.92 -34.67 3.50
C ILE A 19 12.33 -34.12 3.25
N ALA A 20 12.43 -32.88 2.77
CA ALA A 20 13.70 -32.20 2.52
C ALA A 20 13.53 -30.69 2.65
N LEU A 21 14.55 -29.98 3.12
CA LEU A 21 14.55 -28.52 3.13
C LEU A 21 15.13 -27.95 1.81
N PRO A 22 14.63 -26.80 1.33
CA PRO A 22 15.27 -26.08 0.25
C PRO A 22 16.67 -25.61 0.67
N ASN A 23 17.61 -25.56 -0.27
CA ASN A 23 18.93 -24.99 0.01
C ASN A 23 18.86 -23.46 0.14
N VAL A 24 19.95 -22.83 0.60
CA VAL A 24 20.01 -21.38 0.84
C VAL A 24 19.66 -20.55 -0.41
N ASP A 25 20.14 -20.94 -1.59
CA ASP A 25 19.82 -20.25 -2.84
C ASP A 25 18.33 -20.33 -3.17
N LYS A 26 17.69 -21.49 -2.95
CA LYS A 26 16.26 -21.69 -3.17
C LYS A 26 15.43 -20.96 -2.11
N LEU A 27 15.85 -20.95 -0.85
CA LEU A 27 15.21 -20.17 0.22
C LEU A 27 15.21 -18.68 -0.11
N LEU A 28 16.31 -18.14 -0.66
CA LEU A 28 16.36 -16.75 -1.12
C LEU A 28 15.41 -16.45 -2.28
N ILE A 29 15.29 -17.37 -3.24
CA ILE A 29 14.33 -17.25 -4.35
C ILE A 29 12.90 -17.29 -3.83
N LEU A 30 12.59 -18.20 -2.92
CA LEU A 30 11.28 -18.34 -2.29
C LEU A 30 10.92 -17.12 -1.45
N SER A 31 11.86 -16.61 -0.65
CA SER A 31 11.70 -15.39 0.13
C SER A 31 11.35 -14.20 -0.76
N LYS A 32 12.06 -14.03 -1.88
CA LYS A 32 11.77 -12.97 -2.85
C LYS A 32 10.43 -13.17 -3.58
N PHE A 33 10.09 -14.41 -3.92
CA PHE A 33 8.86 -14.74 -4.64
C PHE A 33 7.62 -14.50 -3.77
N PHE A 34 7.66 -14.91 -2.51
CA PHE A 34 6.57 -14.73 -1.55
C PHE A 34 6.61 -13.40 -0.80
N ARG A 35 7.68 -12.62 -0.95
CA ARG A 35 7.92 -11.35 -0.25
C ARG A 35 7.87 -11.49 1.29
N VAL A 36 8.39 -12.60 1.79
CA VAL A 36 8.51 -12.89 3.24
C VAL A 36 9.97 -13.11 3.60
N SER A 37 10.35 -12.86 4.85
CA SER A 37 11.71 -13.15 5.33
C SER A 37 11.97 -14.66 5.37
N ILE A 38 13.24 -15.07 5.26
CA ILE A 38 13.63 -16.49 5.35
C ILE A 38 13.21 -17.09 6.69
N ASP A 39 13.23 -16.31 7.77
CA ASP A 39 12.77 -16.72 9.10
C ASP A 39 11.30 -17.16 9.11
N VAL A 40 10.43 -16.48 8.36
CA VAL A 40 9.01 -16.86 8.20
C VAL A 40 8.86 -18.15 7.38
N LEU A 41 9.77 -18.42 6.44
CA LEU A 41 9.76 -19.67 5.66
C LEU A 41 10.25 -20.88 6.46
N LEU A 42 10.98 -20.65 7.56
CA LEU A 42 11.61 -21.70 8.37
C LEU A 42 10.90 -21.94 9.71
N LYS A 43 9.89 -21.13 10.05
CA LYS A 43 9.12 -21.30 11.29
C LYS A 43 7.92 -22.21 11.05
N ASP A 44 7.85 -23.30 11.81
CA ASP A 44 6.75 -24.27 11.84
C ASP A 44 5.46 -23.75 12.49
N ASP A 45 5.53 -22.62 13.19
CA ASP A 45 4.37 -22.02 13.88
C ASP A 45 3.56 -21.16 12.90
N LEU A 46 2.40 -21.65 12.48
CA LEU A 46 1.38 -20.89 11.73
C LEU A 46 0.68 -19.81 12.60
N THR A 47 1.35 -19.29 13.61
CA THR A 47 0.91 -18.05 14.25
C THR A 47 1.26 -16.91 13.31
N ILE A 48 0.26 -16.38 12.58
CA ILE A 48 0.35 -15.08 11.92
C ILE A 48 0.32 -14.02 13.03
N ASP A 49 1.37 -13.96 13.84
CA ASP A 49 1.58 -12.92 14.81
C ASP A 49 2.32 -11.78 14.10
N GLY A 50 1.83 -10.55 14.27
CA GLY A 50 2.27 -9.38 13.54
C GLY A 50 3.79 -9.23 13.59
N ALA A 51 4.38 -9.05 12.40
CA ALA A 51 5.81 -8.88 12.13
C ALA A 51 6.64 -8.43 13.35
N GLN A 52 7.22 -9.39 14.08
CA GLN A 52 8.28 -9.09 15.03
C GLN A 52 9.59 -8.83 14.29
N GLU A 53 10.21 -7.73 14.66
CA GLU A 53 11.48 -7.22 14.16
C GLU A 53 12.62 -8.24 14.36
N ILE A 54 13.31 -8.60 13.28
CA ILE A 54 14.53 -9.39 13.36
C ILE A 54 15.67 -8.45 13.76
N HIS A 55 16.09 -8.51 15.03
CA HIS A 55 17.37 -7.99 15.47
C HIS A 55 18.48 -8.88 14.89
N THR A 56 19.22 -8.37 13.89
CA THR A 56 20.55 -8.91 13.58
C THR A 56 21.55 -7.77 13.55
N CYS A 57 22.51 -7.87 14.46
CA CYS A 57 23.62 -6.95 14.61
C CYS A 57 24.57 -7.11 13.41
N GLY A 58 24.55 -6.15 12.49
CA GLY A 58 25.46 -6.11 11.34
C GLY A 58 25.33 -4.76 10.62
N ASN A 59 26.31 -3.89 10.85
CA ASN A 59 26.28 -2.48 10.44
C ASN A 59 26.26 -2.28 8.92
N ASN A 60 25.52 -1.25 8.52
CA ASN A 60 25.51 -0.53 7.22
C ASN A 60 24.83 -1.21 6.02
N ALA A 61 23.60 -0.76 5.73
CA ALA A 61 23.04 -0.44 4.40
C ALA A 61 21.56 -0.86 4.17
N LEU A 62 20.65 -0.81 5.16
CA LEU A 62 19.21 -1.00 4.89
C LEU A 62 18.33 -0.06 5.73
N LEU A 63 18.40 1.24 5.43
CA LEU A 63 17.37 2.21 5.83
C LEU A 63 16.29 2.40 4.74
N ASN A 64 16.29 1.63 3.66
CA ASN A 64 15.62 2.05 2.41
C ASN A 64 14.61 1.08 1.75
N GLU A 65 14.06 0.08 2.45
CA GLU A 65 13.01 -0.78 1.86
C GLU A 65 11.57 -0.45 2.31
N LYS A 66 11.38 0.35 3.36
CA LYS A 66 10.07 0.99 3.64
C LYS A 66 9.87 2.32 2.89
N THR A 67 10.92 2.85 2.26
CA THR A 67 10.85 4.07 1.46
C THR A 67 10.37 3.74 0.05
N GLY A 68 9.06 3.74 -0.17
CA GLY A 68 8.46 3.55 -1.50
C GLY A 68 7.31 2.54 -1.58
N LEU A 69 6.94 1.91 -0.46
CA LEU A 69 5.66 1.22 -0.37
C LEU A 69 4.59 2.22 0.05
N TYR A 70 3.68 2.54 -0.85
CA TYR A 70 2.48 3.31 -0.55
C TYR A 70 1.40 2.37 -0.03
N GLU A 71 0.70 2.77 1.03
CA GLU A 71 -0.47 2.08 1.57
C GLU A 71 -1.60 3.08 1.79
N GLY A 72 -2.82 2.77 1.37
CA GLY A 72 -3.93 3.71 1.50
C GLY A 72 -5.26 3.16 1.04
N VAL A 73 -6.23 4.07 0.93
CA VAL A 73 -7.61 3.76 0.53
C VAL A 73 -7.99 4.65 -0.64
N LEU A 74 -8.39 4.04 -1.75
CA LEU A 74 -8.88 4.70 -2.94
C LEU A 74 -10.38 4.44 -3.10
N ILE A 75 -11.16 5.50 -3.28
CA ILE A 75 -12.55 5.36 -3.74
C ILE A 75 -12.53 5.20 -5.25
N LYS A 76 -12.99 4.07 -5.79
CA LYS A 76 -12.93 3.83 -7.24
C LYS A 76 -13.66 4.92 -8.05
N GLU A 77 -14.78 5.40 -7.54
CA GLU A 77 -15.60 6.41 -8.22
C GLU A 77 -14.96 7.81 -8.20
N SER A 78 -13.81 7.99 -7.53
CA SER A 78 -13.11 9.27 -7.44
C SER A 78 -12.06 9.49 -8.54
N ILE A 79 -11.88 8.51 -9.43
CA ILE A 79 -10.91 8.57 -10.53
C ILE A 79 -11.60 8.53 -11.91
N GLU A 80 -11.04 9.26 -12.88
CA GLU A 80 -11.52 9.32 -14.26
C GLU A 80 -11.09 8.10 -15.09
N ASN A 81 -9.98 7.47 -14.72
CA ASN A 81 -9.34 6.43 -15.51
C ASN A 81 -8.81 5.28 -14.63
N ASP A 82 -9.37 4.10 -14.84
CA ASP A 82 -9.05 2.87 -14.10
C ASP A 82 -7.64 2.31 -14.40
N LEU A 83 -6.90 2.81 -15.41
CA LEU A 83 -5.52 2.37 -15.71
C LEU A 83 -4.55 2.59 -14.54
N VAL A 84 -4.88 3.50 -13.61
CA VAL A 84 -4.06 3.68 -12.40
C VAL A 84 -4.09 2.44 -11.49
N LEU A 85 -5.15 1.63 -11.58
CA LEU A 85 -5.33 0.42 -10.78
C LEU A 85 -4.31 -0.67 -11.13
N ASP A 86 -3.76 -0.67 -12.35
CA ASP A 86 -2.70 -1.62 -12.77
C ASP A 86 -1.40 -1.46 -11.96
N TYR A 87 -1.22 -0.31 -11.31
CA TYR A 87 -0.07 -0.03 -10.44
C TYR A 87 -0.33 -0.36 -8.96
N LEU A 88 -1.50 -0.92 -8.65
CA LEU A 88 -1.93 -1.21 -7.28
C LEU A 88 -1.96 -2.72 -7.02
N THR A 89 -1.50 -3.11 -5.84
CA THR A 89 -1.86 -4.40 -5.24
C THR A 89 -3.09 -4.17 -4.39
N ILE A 90 -4.21 -4.79 -4.76
CA ILE A 90 -5.47 -4.67 -4.01
C ILE A 90 -5.43 -5.62 -2.82
N ASN A 91 -5.48 -5.06 -1.61
CA ASN A 91 -5.43 -5.82 -0.36
C ASN A 91 -6.84 -6.18 0.13
N LYS A 92 -7.79 -5.26 -0.03
CA LYS A 92 -9.18 -5.39 0.43
C LYS A 92 -10.10 -4.49 -0.39
N VAL A 93 -11.33 -4.93 -0.62
CA VAL A 93 -12.38 -4.11 -1.25
C VAL A 93 -13.61 -4.09 -0.34
N GLU A 94 -14.17 -2.92 -0.11
CA GLU A 94 -15.39 -2.71 0.66
C GLU A 94 -16.40 -1.85 -0.12
N ILE A 95 -17.68 -2.02 0.17
CA ILE A 95 -18.76 -1.18 -0.34
C ILE A 95 -19.25 -0.29 0.79
N TRP A 96 -19.02 1.02 0.66
CA TRP A 96 -19.46 2.02 1.63
C TRP A 96 -20.78 2.63 1.17
N LYS A 97 -21.81 2.57 2.01
CA LYS A 97 -23.10 3.19 1.72
C LYS A 97 -23.03 4.69 2.01
N THR A 98 -23.44 5.49 1.03
CA THR A 98 -23.42 6.95 1.13
C THR A 98 -24.84 7.49 1.14
N GLN A 99 -25.02 8.73 1.60
CA GLN A 99 -26.29 9.44 1.45
C GLN A 99 -26.39 10.23 0.13
N GLY A 100 -25.32 10.22 -0.68
CA GLY A 100 -25.20 11.00 -1.91
C GLY A 100 -25.40 10.19 -3.19
N ASN A 101 -25.08 10.82 -4.32
CA ASN A 101 -24.93 10.14 -5.61
C ASN A 101 -23.44 10.08 -5.96
N PRO A 102 -22.86 8.88 -6.20
CA PRO A 102 -23.50 7.56 -6.18
C PRO A 102 -23.80 7.07 -4.74
N LYS A 103 -24.85 6.24 -4.61
CA LYS A 103 -25.34 5.68 -3.33
C LYS A 103 -24.34 4.76 -2.63
N TYR A 104 -23.34 4.29 -3.36
CA TYR A 104 -22.30 3.40 -2.88
C TYR A 104 -20.96 3.85 -3.42
N TRP A 105 -19.95 3.74 -2.59
CA TRP A 105 -18.54 3.90 -2.96
C TRP A 105 -17.82 2.58 -2.83
N THR A 106 -16.97 2.28 -3.80
CA THR A 106 -16.09 1.12 -3.78
C THR A 106 -14.76 1.55 -3.16
N ALA A 107 -14.57 1.25 -1.87
CA ALA A 107 -13.33 1.53 -1.17
C ALA A 107 -12.33 0.40 -1.42
N ILE A 108 -11.23 0.74 -2.08
CA ILE A 108 -10.13 -0.16 -2.43
C ILE A 108 -8.97 0.15 -1.50
N TYR A 109 -8.65 -0.78 -0.60
CA TYR A 109 -7.45 -0.72 0.21
C TYR A 109 -6.31 -1.31 -0.61
N PHE A 110 -5.25 -0.54 -0.80
CA PHE A 110 -4.20 -0.90 -1.72
C PHE A 110 -2.82 -0.74 -1.11
N THR A 111 -1.85 -1.43 -1.72
CA THR A 111 -0.44 -1.06 -1.67
C THR A 111 0.11 -0.77 -3.06
N SER A 112 1.10 0.11 -3.18
CA SER A 112 1.82 0.34 -4.43
C SER A 112 3.31 0.46 -4.21
N THR A 113 4.10 -0.15 -5.08
CA THR A 113 5.56 0.01 -5.12
C THR A 113 6.01 0.97 -6.22
N ASN A 114 5.07 1.52 -6.99
CA ASN A 114 5.38 2.45 -8.07
C ASN A 114 5.74 3.81 -7.47
N ARG A 115 6.99 4.23 -7.63
CA ARG A 115 7.50 5.50 -7.09
C ARG A 115 6.82 6.74 -7.69
N ASP A 116 6.29 6.65 -8.91
CA ASP A 116 5.56 7.75 -9.56
C ASP A 116 4.06 7.74 -9.23
N PHE A 117 3.61 6.82 -8.37
CA PHE A 117 2.20 6.69 -8.00
C PHE A 117 1.53 8.01 -7.58
N PRO A 118 2.14 8.88 -6.73
CA PRO A 118 1.53 10.16 -6.38
C PRO A 118 1.24 11.05 -7.60
N ASN A 119 2.14 11.08 -8.59
CA ASN A 119 1.94 11.86 -9.82
C ASN A 119 0.88 11.21 -10.71
N LEU A 120 0.92 9.89 -10.89
CA LEU A 120 -0.07 9.16 -11.68
C LEU A 120 -1.48 9.35 -11.14
N ILE A 121 -1.68 9.15 -9.83
CA ILE A 121 -3.00 9.27 -9.22
C ILE A 121 -3.50 10.72 -9.28
N SER A 122 -2.61 11.72 -9.08
CA SER A 122 -2.98 13.14 -9.22
C SER A 122 -3.53 13.53 -10.59
N LYS A 123 -3.14 12.83 -11.66
CA LYS A 123 -3.62 13.09 -13.03
C LYS A 123 -5.00 12.50 -13.33
N VAL A 124 -5.46 11.55 -12.53
CA VAL A 124 -6.72 10.84 -12.76
C VAL A 124 -7.78 11.16 -11.71
N MET A 125 -7.43 11.83 -10.60
CA MET A 125 -8.43 12.28 -9.63
C MET A 125 -9.47 13.22 -10.27
N ILE A 126 -10.73 13.05 -9.89
CA ILE A 126 -11.84 13.91 -10.34
C ILE A 126 -11.84 15.23 -9.55
N SER A 127 -12.01 16.34 -10.28
CA SER A 127 -12.22 17.68 -9.69
C SER A 127 -13.40 18.40 -10.35
N ASP A 128 -14.53 17.72 -10.46
CA ASP A 128 -15.72 18.15 -11.20
C ASP A 128 -16.92 18.22 -10.24
N GLU A 129 -17.53 19.41 -10.11
CA GLU A 129 -18.69 19.65 -9.26
C GLU A 129 -19.88 18.74 -9.57
N THR A 130 -20.06 18.35 -10.84
CA THR A 130 -21.13 17.44 -11.27
C THR A 130 -20.88 15.98 -10.89
N LYS A 131 -19.64 15.64 -10.53
CA LYS A 131 -19.19 14.29 -10.17
C LYS A 131 -18.77 14.19 -8.70
N GLY A 132 -19.33 15.01 -7.82
CA GLY A 132 -19.01 14.98 -6.39
C GLY A 132 -17.92 15.96 -5.95
N GLY A 133 -17.54 16.90 -6.81
CA GLY A 133 -16.64 17.99 -6.46
C GLY A 133 -15.17 17.60 -6.54
N ASN A 134 -14.39 18.11 -5.59
CA ASN A 134 -12.95 17.93 -5.54
C ASN A 134 -12.60 16.66 -4.76
N TRP A 135 -12.34 15.58 -5.46
CA TRP A 135 -11.97 14.33 -4.81
C TRP A 135 -10.51 14.30 -4.42
N PHE A 136 -10.22 13.52 -3.38
CA PHE A 136 -8.86 13.21 -2.98
C PHE A 136 -8.72 11.72 -2.67
N VAL A 137 -7.46 11.28 -2.64
CA VAL A 137 -7.04 9.99 -2.12
C VAL A 137 -6.02 10.25 -1.01
N ASP A 138 -6.12 9.47 0.07
CA ASP A 138 -5.12 9.49 1.13
C ASP A 138 -4.35 8.17 1.20
N PHE A 139 -3.04 8.28 1.39
CA PHE A 139 -2.15 7.15 1.56
C PHE A 139 -0.90 7.58 2.33
N LYS A 140 -0.08 6.62 2.77
CA LYS A 140 1.20 6.88 3.43
C LYS A 140 2.33 6.03 2.86
N THR A 141 3.56 6.49 3.07
CA THR A 141 4.78 5.66 2.95
C THR A 141 5.73 6.05 4.06
N GLY A 142 6.16 5.06 4.86
CA GLY A 142 6.86 5.34 6.11
C GLY A 142 6.08 6.34 6.98
N ASN A 143 6.74 7.43 7.38
CA ASN A 143 6.15 8.48 8.21
C ASN A 143 5.59 9.66 7.41
N ILE A 144 5.37 9.51 6.10
CA ILE A 144 4.85 10.60 5.27
C ILE A 144 3.43 10.25 4.84
N LYS A 145 2.47 11.10 5.21
CA LYS A 145 1.08 11.04 4.71
C LYS A 145 0.97 11.88 3.45
N PHE A 146 0.23 11.39 2.46
CA PHE A 146 -0.07 12.06 1.21
C PHE A 146 -1.58 12.26 1.09
N ILE A 147 -1.98 13.46 0.69
CA ILE A 147 -3.35 13.82 0.33
C ILE A 147 -3.29 14.35 -1.09
N VAL A 148 -3.82 13.57 -2.05
CA VAL A 148 -3.65 13.85 -3.47
C VAL A 148 -4.97 14.20 -4.11
N PHE A 149 -5.02 15.39 -4.69
CA PHE A 149 -6.11 15.94 -5.49
C PHE A 149 -5.71 15.95 -6.97
N ARG A 150 -6.66 16.36 -7.82
CA ARG A 150 -6.37 16.62 -9.23
C ARG A 150 -5.26 17.68 -9.38
N ASN A 151 -4.13 17.28 -9.95
CA ASN A 151 -2.95 18.12 -10.19
C ASN A 151 -2.35 18.81 -8.93
N LYS A 152 -2.68 18.34 -7.71
CA LYS A 152 -2.12 18.88 -6.46
C LYS A 152 -1.84 17.75 -5.48
N ILE A 153 -0.60 17.71 -4.99
CA ILE A 153 -0.12 16.70 -4.03
C ILE A 153 0.27 17.44 -2.75
N LEU A 154 -0.44 17.16 -1.67
CA LEU A 154 -0.09 17.61 -0.33
C LEU A 154 0.52 16.45 0.44
N LYS A 155 1.45 16.76 1.33
CA LYS A 155 2.05 15.78 2.23
C LYS A 155 2.49 16.41 3.54
N TYR A 156 2.50 15.61 4.59
CA TYR A 156 3.01 16.01 5.90
C TYR A 156 3.68 14.82 6.59
N THR A 157 4.56 15.11 7.54
CA THR A 157 5.17 14.06 8.38
C THR A 157 4.19 13.66 9.47
N ILE A 158 3.88 12.38 9.60
CA ILE A 158 3.01 11.82 10.64
C ILE A 158 3.58 12.18 12.02
N GLY A 159 2.73 12.71 12.92
CA GLY A 159 3.14 13.25 14.21
C GLY A 159 3.61 14.72 14.19
N ASN A 160 3.79 15.33 13.01
CA ASN A 160 4.05 16.77 12.89
C ASN A 160 2.73 17.56 12.81
N SER A 161 2.27 18.07 13.94
CA SER A 161 1.00 18.79 14.04
C SER A 161 0.95 20.09 13.23
N ILE A 162 2.08 20.76 13.03
CA ILE A 162 2.14 22.02 12.27
C ILE A 162 1.92 21.74 10.79
N GLU A 163 2.69 20.81 10.21
CA GLU A 163 2.52 20.42 8.79
C GLU A 163 1.12 19.83 8.55
N LYS A 164 0.60 19.04 9.50
CA LYS A 164 -0.77 18.50 9.42
C LYS A 164 -1.79 19.63 9.39
N GLN A 165 -1.63 20.66 10.23
CA GLN A 165 -2.52 21.82 10.24
C GLN A 165 -2.47 22.58 8.92
N ASP A 166 -1.28 22.86 8.37
CA ASP A 166 -1.12 23.53 7.08
C ASP A 166 -1.82 22.76 5.95
N VAL A 167 -1.66 21.42 5.92
CA VAL A 167 -2.35 20.56 4.95
C VAL A 167 -3.87 20.60 5.13
N CYS A 168 -4.36 20.54 6.36
CA CYS A 168 -5.80 20.64 6.65
C CYS A 168 -6.39 21.99 6.23
N GLU A 169 -5.67 23.10 6.48
CA GLU A 169 -6.08 24.43 6.03
C GLU A 169 -6.15 24.52 4.50
N GLU A 170 -5.20 23.90 3.81
CA GLU A 170 -5.20 23.85 2.36
C GLU A 170 -6.35 22.98 1.80
N CYS A 171 -6.64 21.85 2.43
CA CYS A 171 -7.81 21.03 2.12
C CYS A 171 -9.12 21.79 2.35
N LYS A 172 -9.19 22.62 3.40
CA LYS A 172 -10.36 23.47 3.67
C LYS A 172 -10.58 24.51 2.57
N LYS A 173 -9.51 25.15 2.08
CA LYS A 173 -9.58 26.07 0.92
C LYS A 173 -10.06 25.36 -0.35
N MET A 174 -9.82 24.05 -0.44
CA MET A 174 -10.27 23.18 -1.53
C MET A 174 -11.69 22.62 -1.35
N GLY A 175 -12.43 23.07 -0.33
CA GLY A 175 -13.83 22.71 -0.10
C GLY A 175 -14.05 21.41 0.66
N ILE A 176 -13.01 20.80 1.23
CA ILE A 176 -13.12 19.55 1.97
C ILE A 176 -13.57 19.83 3.42
N PRO A 177 -14.60 19.12 3.92
CA PRO A 177 -15.05 19.27 5.31
C PRO A 177 -14.07 18.62 6.28
N TYR A 178 -13.96 19.20 7.48
CA TYR A 178 -13.04 18.72 8.53
C TYR A 178 -13.30 17.26 8.96
N GLU A 179 -14.55 16.81 8.88
CA GLU A 179 -14.96 15.44 9.19
C GLU A 179 -14.26 14.41 8.28
N GLN A 180 -13.92 14.79 7.05
CA GLN A 180 -13.19 13.94 6.10
C GLN A 180 -11.67 14.01 6.27
N MET A 181 -11.17 14.84 7.18
CA MET A 181 -9.74 15.01 7.49
C MET A 181 -9.30 14.28 8.77
N GLN A 182 -10.16 13.44 9.34
CA GLN A 182 -9.82 12.60 10.49
C GLN A 182 -9.08 11.33 10.06
N TRP A 183 -7.90 11.51 9.46
CA TRP A 183 -7.09 10.39 8.98
C TRP A 183 -6.40 9.69 10.15
N ALA A 184 -6.45 8.36 10.16
CA ALA A 184 -5.59 7.56 11.01
C ALA A 184 -4.13 7.81 10.65
N GLU A 185 -3.32 8.07 11.68
CA GLU A 185 -1.87 8.28 11.60
C GLU A 185 -1.15 6.92 11.75
#